data_AF-A0A9D6XGK2-F1
#
_entry.id   AF-A0A9D6XGK2-F1
#
_cell.length_a   1.000
_cell.length_b   1.000
_cell.length_c   1.000
_cell.angle_alpha   90.00
_cell.angle_beta   90.00
_cell.angle_gamma   90.00
#
_symmetry.space_group_name_H-M   'P 1'
#
loop_
_entity.id
_entity.type
_entity.pdbx_description
1 polymer ?
#
loop_
_entity_poly.entity_id
_entity_poly.type
_entity_poly.pdbx_seq_one_letter_code
_entity_poly.pdbx_strand_id
1 'polypeptide(L)'
;MTENAIITVSDIASAVSPKVLQDPALTIGMGAFTDLRGLDPRLVMDKIRLGGGPPRGSYLTEEPVAGLLARAVAEVLGQAGYKVKEKDADYTLTGKLANLKFHVTMGFARALLRGEITVDFSVLKNADISPVASFSVTGHGRTGSGDVVADVFKSAVEDLARQLAAHPLLAGLF
;
A
#
# COMPACT_ATOMS: atom_id res chain seq x y z
N MET A 1 -28.41 3.23 -13.65
CA MET A 1 -27.33 4.23 -13.69
C MET A 1 -26.60 4.10 -12.36
N THR A 2 -25.40 3.53 -12.36
CA THR A 2 -24.63 3.25 -11.14
C THR A 2 -23.43 4.19 -11.09
N GLU A 3 -23.42 5.09 -10.11
CA GLU A 3 -22.28 5.96 -9.81
C GLU A 3 -21.10 5.13 -9.30
N ASN A 4 -19.94 5.30 -9.93
CA ASN A 4 -18.66 4.83 -9.43
C ASN A 4 -18.06 5.99 -8.60
N ALA A 5 -17.77 5.73 -7.33
CA ALA A 5 -16.99 6.66 -6.52
C ALA A 5 -15.51 6.53 -6.93
N ILE A 6 -14.92 7.64 -7.38
CA ILE A 6 -13.52 7.74 -7.80
C ILE A 6 -12.71 8.23 -6.61
N ILE A 7 -11.65 7.50 -6.26
CA ILE A 7 -10.71 7.88 -5.20
C ILE A 7 -9.52 8.55 -5.88
N THR A 8 -9.27 9.82 -5.56
CA THR A 8 -8.15 10.59 -6.11
C THR A 8 -6.94 10.60 -5.15
N VAL A 9 -5.75 10.83 -5.72
CA VAL A 9 -4.44 10.68 -5.06
C VAL A 9 -4.14 11.81 -4.06
N SER A 10 -4.82 12.94 -4.19
CA SER A 10 -4.45 14.23 -3.57
C SER A 10 -4.60 14.30 -2.05
N ASP A 11 -5.25 13.32 -1.41
CA ASP A 11 -5.69 13.44 -0.02
C ASP A 11 -4.81 12.67 1.00
N ILE A 12 -3.71 12.04 0.59
CA ILE A 12 -2.95 11.04 1.39
C ILE A 12 -1.94 11.67 2.38
N ALA A 13 -1.73 12.99 2.34
CA ALA A 13 -0.65 13.63 3.09
C ALA A 13 -1.11 14.24 4.42
N SER A 14 -0.84 13.57 5.55
CA SER A 14 -0.43 14.25 6.79
C SER A 14 0.09 13.31 7.89
N ALA A 15 1.20 13.76 8.49
CA ALA A 15 1.83 13.32 9.74
C ALA A 15 2.77 12.11 9.70
N VAL A 16 4.01 12.34 9.21
CA VAL A 16 5.20 11.60 9.67
C VAL A 16 6.35 12.58 9.85
N SER A 17 6.88 12.69 11.08
CA SER A 17 8.20 13.30 11.33
C SER A 17 9.19 12.19 11.62
N PRO A 18 10.25 12.01 10.81
CA PRO A 18 11.32 11.08 11.14
C PRO A 18 12.49 11.84 11.77
N LYS A 19 12.98 11.32 12.89
CA LYS A 19 14.32 11.60 13.38
C LYS A 19 15.10 10.30 13.27
N VAL A 20 15.52 9.97 12.05
CA VAL A 20 16.43 8.84 11.77
C VAL A 20 17.65 9.44 11.08
N LEU A 21 18.82 9.27 11.70
CA LEU A 21 20.10 9.62 11.12
C LEU A 21 20.38 8.62 9.99
N GLN A 22 20.06 8.99 8.76
CA GLN A 22 20.38 8.23 7.55
C GLN A 22 21.65 8.79 6.92
N ASP A 23 22.54 7.92 6.44
CA ASP A 23 23.65 8.27 5.56
C ASP A 23 23.07 8.98 4.31
N PRO A 24 23.30 10.29 4.14
CA PRO A 24 22.58 11.12 3.17
C PRO A 24 22.91 10.82 1.70
N ALA A 25 23.75 9.81 1.42
CA ALA A 25 24.24 9.49 0.09
C ALA A 25 23.38 8.47 -0.67
N LEU A 26 22.74 7.53 0.02
CA LEU A 26 22.12 6.37 -0.63
C LEU A 26 20.72 6.71 -1.16
N THR A 27 20.43 6.23 -2.36
CA THR A 27 19.20 6.52 -3.11
C THR A 27 18.39 5.26 -3.38
N ILE A 28 17.06 5.36 -3.27
CA ILE A 28 16.13 4.25 -3.52
C ILE A 28 15.33 4.54 -4.80
N GLY A 29 15.30 3.58 -5.71
CA GLY A 29 14.43 3.58 -6.87
C GLY A 29 13.24 2.65 -6.66
N MET A 30 12.15 2.95 -7.35
CA MET A 30 10.98 2.08 -7.36
C MET A 30 11.08 1.12 -8.53
N GLY A 31 11.13 -0.18 -8.23
CA GLY A 31 11.11 -1.23 -9.22
C GLY A 31 9.70 -1.69 -9.56
N ALA A 32 9.58 -2.90 -10.09
CA ALA A 32 8.28 -3.48 -10.42
C ALA A 32 7.45 -3.75 -9.16
N PHE A 33 6.18 -3.33 -9.20
CA PHE A 33 5.15 -3.73 -8.26
C PHE A 33 4.18 -4.67 -8.97
N THR A 34 4.02 -5.88 -8.45
CA THR A 34 3.21 -6.92 -9.09
C THR A 34 2.07 -7.36 -8.19
N ASP A 35 0.90 -7.61 -8.78
CA ASP A 35 -0.26 -8.17 -8.09
C ASP A 35 -0.29 -9.70 -8.24
N LEU A 36 -0.17 -10.42 -7.13
CA LEU A 36 -0.15 -11.89 -7.12
C LEU A 36 -1.52 -12.52 -6.83
N ARG A 37 -2.57 -11.72 -6.63
CA ARG A 37 -3.87 -12.22 -6.19
C ARG A 37 -4.59 -13.08 -7.23
N GLY A 38 -4.18 -13.02 -8.50
CA GLY A 38 -4.83 -13.74 -9.59
C GLY A 38 -6.25 -13.23 -9.90
N LEU A 39 -6.57 -12.01 -9.48
CA LEU A 39 -7.85 -11.32 -9.67
C LEU A 39 -7.67 -10.18 -10.69
N ASP A 40 -8.76 -9.46 -11.03
CA ASP A 40 -8.62 -8.20 -11.79
C ASP A 40 -7.63 -7.27 -11.04
N PRO A 41 -6.56 -6.78 -11.69
CA PRO A 41 -5.55 -5.94 -11.05
C PRO A 41 -6.11 -4.65 -10.44
N ARG A 42 -7.31 -4.22 -10.84
CA ARG A 42 -8.00 -3.03 -10.31
C ARG A 42 -8.97 -3.37 -9.18
N LEU A 43 -9.21 -4.65 -8.89
CA LEU A 43 -10.16 -5.08 -7.87
C LEU A 43 -9.64 -4.75 -6.47
N VAL A 44 -10.41 -3.95 -5.74
CA VAL A 44 -10.19 -3.66 -4.32
C VAL A 44 -10.98 -4.63 -3.45
N MET A 45 -12.28 -4.72 -3.72
CA MET A 45 -13.20 -5.54 -2.91
C MET A 45 -14.46 -5.86 -3.70
N ASP A 46 -14.95 -7.09 -3.61
CA ASP A 46 -16.28 -7.44 -4.11
C ASP A 46 -17.38 -6.97 -3.15
N LYS A 47 -18.49 -6.47 -3.69
CA LYS A 47 -19.63 -6.02 -2.88
C LYS A 47 -20.31 -7.22 -2.23
N ILE A 48 -20.13 -7.35 -0.92
CA ILE A 48 -20.74 -8.42 -0.12
C ILE A 48 -22.24 -8.14 0.00
N ARG A 49 -23.06 -9.15 -0.30
CA ARG A 49 -24.51 -9.08 -0.08
C ARG A 49 -24.85 -9.56 1.32
N LEU A 50 -25.64 -8.77 2.03
CA LEU A 50 -26.35 -9.21 3.23
C LEU A 50 -27.23 -10.41 2.86
N GLY A 51 -26.84 -11.61 3.31
CA GLY A 51 -27.55 -12.86 3.03
C GLY A 51 -26.77 -13.96 2.27
N GLY A 52 -25.48 -13.77 1.95
CA GLY A 52 -24.61 -14.87 1.49
C GLY A 52 -24.72 -15.28 0.01
N GLY A 53 -25.29 -14.43 -0.84
CA GLY A 53 -25.34 -14.65 -2.30
C GLY A 53 -24.11 -14.12 -3.05
N PRO A 54 -23.99 -14.39 -4.37
CA PRO A 54 -22.89 -13.89 -5.20
C PRO A 54 -22.86 -12.35 -5.22
N PRO A 55 -21.67 -11.74 -5.32
CA PRO A 55 -21.50 -10.29 -5.25
C PRO A 55 -22.29 -9.56 -6.35
N ARG A 56 -22.82 -8.37 -6.03
CA ARG A 56 -23.56 -7.50 -6.97
C ARG A 56 -22.73 -6.28 -7.37
N GLY A 57 -21.55 -6.56 -7.90
CA GLY A 57 -20.57 -5.56 -8.33
C GLY A 57 -19.36 -5.52 -7.40
N SER A 58 -18.43 -4.64 -7.75
CA SER A 58 -17.12 -4.59 -7.11
C SER A 58 -16.67 -3.14 -6.97
N TYR A 59 -15.79 -2.90 -6.02
CA TYR A 59 -15.03 -1.67 -5.89
C TYR A 59 -13.75 -1.84 -6.69
N LEU A 60 -13.60 -0.99 -7.71
CA LEU A 60 -12.46 -1.00 -8.62
C LEU A 60 -11.72 0.34 -8.51
N THR A 61 -10.41 0.31 -8.67
CA THR A 61 -9.58 1.50 -8.86
C THR A 61 -9.52 1.88 -10.34
N GLU A 62 -9.15 3.14 -10.61
CA GLU A 62 -8.97 3.62 -11.98
C GLU A 62 -7.79 2.94 -12.69
N GLU A 63 -6.76 2.60 -11.92
CA GLU A 63 -5.55 1.93 -12.39
C GLU A 63 -5.21 0.70 -11.51
N PRO A 64 -4.30 -0.18 -11.93
CA PRO A 64 -3.94 -1.35 -11.14
C PRO A 64 -3.51 -1.00 -9.71
N VAL A 65 -4.01 -1.76 -8.73
CA VAL A 65 -3.73 -1.57 -7.30
C VAL A 65 -2.23 -1.58 -7.01
N ALA A 66 -1.47 -2.43 -7.69
CA ALA A 66 -0.01 -2.47 -7.57
C ALA A 66 0.66 -1.15 -7.96
N GLY A 67 0.13 -0.43 -8.96
CA GLY A 67 0.62 0.89 -9.37
C GLY A 67 0.32 1.95 -8.31
N LEU A 68 -0.88 1.92 -7.72
CA LEU A 68 -1.24 2.80 -6.60
C LEU A 68 -0.30 2.60 -5.40
N LEU A 69 -0.01 1.34 -5.06
CA LEU A 69 0.92 0.99 -3.97
C LEU A 69 2.33 1.50 -4.25
N ALA A 70 2.84 1.34 -5.48
CA ALA A 70 4.17 1.83 -5.85
C ALA A 70 4.28 3.35 -5.62
N ARG A 71 3.28 4.13 -6.06
CA ARG A 71 3.28 5.59 -5.89
C ARG A 71 3.17 6.00 -4.42
N ALA A 72 2.26 5.37 -3.67
CA ALA A 72 2.08 5.67 -2.26
C ALA A 72 3.35 5.36 -1.44
N VAL A 73 4.02 4.24 -1.75
CA VAL A 73 5.31 3.89 -1.12
C VAL A 73 6.39 4.91 -1.46
N ALA A 74 6.51 5.31 -2.73
CA ALA A 74 7.48 6.31 -3.16
C ALA A 74 7.30 7.65 -2.43
N GLU A 75 6.04 8.10 -2.33
CA GLU A 75 5.69 9.34 -1.65
C GLU A 75 6.05 9.30 -0.17
N VAL A 76 5.67 8.22 0.53
CA VAL A 76 5.94 8.08 1.97
C VAL A 76 7.42 7.92 2.27
N LEU A 77 8.18 7.21 1.43
CA LEU A 77 9.64 7.16 1.56
C LEU A 77 10.25 8.56 1.38
N GLY A 78 9.78 9.34 0.40
CA GLY A 78 10.20 10.73 0.23
C GLY A 78 9.90 11.61 1.45
N GLN A 79 8.70 11.49 2.02
CA GLN A 79 8.30 12.18 3.26
C GLN A 79 9.10 11.71 4.48
N ALA A 80 9.51 10.44 4.50
CA ALA A 80 10.34 9.87 5.54
C ALA A 80 11.83 10.25 5.44
N GLY A 81 12.19 11.08 4.46
CA GLY A 81 13.55 11.61 4.27
C GLY A 81 14.44 10.78 3.36
N TYR A 82 13.95 9.66 2.82
CA TYR A 82 14.71 8.86 1.86
C TYR A 82 14.78 9.59 0.50
N LYS A 83 15.95 9.55 -0.16
CA LYS A 83 16.11 10.10 -1.51
C LYS A 83 15.59 9.12 -2.54
N VAL A 84 14.34 9.32 -2.98
CA VAL A 84 13.73 8.52 -4.04
C VAL A 84 14.17 9.04 -5.42
N LYS A 85 14.69 8.17 -6.29
CA LYS A 85 15.08 8.48 -7.68
C LYS A 85 14.43 7.53 -8.66
N GLU A 86 13.94 8.04 -9.78
CA GLU A 86 13.38 7.20 -10.85
C GLU A 86 14.47 6.43 -11.63
N LYS A 87 15.69 6.96 -11.70
CA LYS A 87 16.82 6.40 -12.44
C LYS A 87 18.10 6.50 -11.64
N ASP A 88 19.03 5.58 -11.89
CA ASP A 88 20.37 5.56 -11.29
C ASP A 88 20.34 5.61 -9.76
N ALA A 89 19.38 4.89 -9.16
CA ALA A 89 19.34 4.67 -7.73
C ALA A 89 20.36 3.61 -7.30
N ASP A 90 20.86 3.70 -6.06
CA ASP A 90 21.79 2.70 -5.52
C ASP A 90 21.07 1.38 -5.23
N TYR A 91 19.82 1.49 -4.76
CA TYR A 91 18.94 0.37 -4.47
C TYR A 91 17.64 0.47 -5.24
N THR A 92 17.02 -0.67 -5.51
CA THR A 92 15.67 -0.76 -6.07
C THR A 92 14.77 -1.48 -5.09
N LEU A 93 13.66 -0.83 -4.70
CA LEU A 93 12.59 -1.44 -3.93
C LEU A 93 11.53 -2.01 -4.88
N THR A 94 11.31 -3.32 -4.80
CA THR A 94 10.24 -4.02 -5.52
C THR A 94 9.19 -4.50 -4.53
N GLY A 95 7.94 -4.63 -5.00
CA GLY A 95 6.82 -5.04 -4.16
C GLY A 95 5.96 -6.09 -4.83
N LYS A 96 5.49 -7.08 -4.07
CA LYS A 96 4.52 -8.07 -4.52
C LYS A 96 3.30 -8.00 -3.62
N LEU A 97 2.17 -7.57 -4.16
CA LEU A 97 0.91 -7.56 -3.44
C LEU A 97 0.46 -9.01 -3.22
N ALA A 98 0.65 -9.49 -2.00
CA ALA A 98 0.35 -10.85 -1.59
C ALA A 98 -1.10 -10.98 -1.13
N ASN A 99 -1.61 -9.97 -0.43
CA ASN A 99 -2.95 -10.00 0.15
C ASN A 99 -3.62 -8.62 0.09
N LEU A 100 -4.91 -8.61 -0.26
CA LEU A 100 -5.80 -7.46 -0.10
C LEU A 100 -7.16 -8.00 0.34
N LYS A 101 -7.47 -7.84 1.62
CA LYS A 101 -8.71 -8.37 2.22
C LYS A 101 -9.44 -7.30 2.99
N PHE A 102 -10.76 -7.42 2.98
CA PHE A 102 -11.65 -6.59 3.77
C PHE A 102 -12.54 -7.48 4.63
N HIS A 103 -12.54 -7.22 5.92
CA HIS A 103 -13.33 -7.92 6.92
C HIS A 103 -14.45 -7.01 7.41
N VAL A 104 -15.69 -7.40 7.16
CA VAL A 104 -16.87 -6.74 7.73
C VAL A 104 -17.19 -7.41 9.06
N THR A 105 -17.19 -6.63 10.14
CA THR A 105 -17.71 -7.05 11.44
C THR A 105 -19.02 -6.30 11.73
N MET A 106 -20.11 -7.04 11.86
CA MET A 106 -21.42 -6.48 12.21
C MET A 106 -21.65 -6.57 13.71
N GLY A 107 -21.79 -5.42 14.38
CA GLY A 107 -22.23 -5.34 15.78
C GLY A 107 -23.68 -4.85 15.91
N PHE A 108 -24.23 -4.88 17.12
CA PHE A 108 -25.60 -4.46 17.43
C PHE A 108 -25.95 -3.02 17.01
N ALA A 109 -24.96 -2.13 16.91
CA ALA A 109 -25.19 -0.70 16.63
C ALA A 109 -24.39 -0.13 15.44
N ARG A 110 -23.33 -0.81 14.97
CA ARG A 110 -22.47 -0.33 13.87
C ARG A 110 -21.85 -1.49 13.09
N ALA A 111 -21.75 -1.28 11.78
CA ALA A 111 -20.90 -2.09 10.90
C ALA A 111 -19.49 -1.49 10.90
N LEU A 112 -18.46 -2.33 11.08
CA LEU A 112 -17.05 -1.96 10.98
C LEU A 112 -16.43 -2.72 9.82
N LEU A 113 -15.77 -2.00 8.91
CA LEU A 113 -14.94 -2.58 7.86
C LEU A 113 -13.46 -2.47 8.29
N ARG A 114 -12.72 -3.57 8.19
CA ARG A 114 -11.27 -3.60 8.41
C ARG A 114 -10.60 -4.03 7.14
N GLY A 115 -9.64 -3.24 6.67
CA GLY A 115 -8.83 -3.57 5.50
C GLY A 115 -7.49 -4.11 5.96
N GLU A 116 -6.97 -5.08 5.22
CA GLU A 116 -5.63 -5.61 5.39
C GLU A 116 -4.97 -5.68 4.02
N ILE A 117 -3.80 -5.04 3.90
CA ILE A 117 -2.96 -5.07 2.71
C ILE A 117 -1.62 -5.63 3.11
N THR A 118 -1.20 -6.74 2.48
CA THR A 118 0.13 -7.33 2.70
C THR A 118 0.92 -7.26 1.42
N VAL A 119 2.10 -6.65 1.50
CA VAL A 119 3.04 -6.54 0.39
C VAL A 119 4.37 -7.15 0.81
N ASP A 120 4.87 -8.08 -0.01
CA ASP A 120 6.21 -8.62 0.13
C ASP A 120 7.18 -7.71 -0.62
N PHE A 121 8.07 -7.07 0.13
CA PHE A 121 9.08 -6.17 -0.38
C PHE A 121 10.40 -6.89 -0.57
N SER A 122 11.10 -6.56 -1.65
CA SER A 122 12.49 -6.96 -1.87
C SER A 122 13.31 -5.74 -2.26
N VAL A 123 14.43 -5.54 -1.55
CA VAL A 123 15.42 -4.51 -1.86
C VAL A 123 16.56 -5.14 -2.63
N LEU A 124 16.81 -4.64 -3.83
CA LEU A 124 17.86 -5.09 -4.73
C LEU A 124 18.97 -4.03 -4.79
N LYS A 125 20.23 -4.44 -4.79
CA LYS A 125 21.35 -3.53 -5.08
C LYS A 125 21.53 -3.42 -6.58
N ASN A 126 21.52 -2.20 -7.13
CA ASN A 126 21.54 -2.04 -8.59
C ASN A 126 22.88 -2.37 -9.25
N ALA A 127 23.97 -2.40 -8.48
CA ALA A 127 25.29 -2.75 -8.99
C ALA A 127 25.40 -4.21 -9.50
N ASP A 128 24.66 -5.14 -8.89
CA ASP A 128 24.77 -6.59 -9.14
C ASP A 128 23.42 -7.32 -9.16
N ILE A 129 22.30 -6.60 -8.99
CA ILE A 129 20.93 -7.14 -8.90
C ILE A 129 20.83 -8.16 -7.74
N SER A 130 21.67 -8.04 -6.73
CA SER A 130 21.64 -8.92 -5.56
C SER A 130 20.52 -8.50 -4.59
N PRO A 131 19.72 -9.45 -4.07
CA PRO A 131 18.76 -9.15 -3.02
C PRO A 131 19.50 -8.88 -1.71
N VAL A 132 19.32 -7.67 -1.18
CA VAL A 132 19.93 -7.23 0.08
C VAL A 132 19.00 -7.52 1.26
N ALA A 133 17.70 -7.35 1.05
CA ALA A 133 16.68 -7.62 2.05
C ALA A 133 15.39 -8.09 1.38
N SER A 134 14.64 -8.93 2.08
CA SER A 134 13.26 -9.27 1.72
C SER A 134 12.44 -9.41 2.99
N PHE A 135 11.27 -8.79 3.00
CA PHE A 135 10.40 -8.74 4.17
C PHE A 135 8.96 -8.45 3.76
N SER A 136 8.00 -8.85 4.61
CA SER A 136 6.59 -8.62 4.37
C SER A 136 6.08 -7.54 5.31
N VAL A 137 5.27 -6.62 4.79
CA VAL A 137 4.66 -5.54 5.58
C VAL A 137 3.16 -5.59 5.39
N THR A 138 2.42 -5.49 6.49
CA THR A 138 0.95 -5.55 6.49
C THR A 138 0.36 -4.26 7.05
N GLY A 139 -0.26 -3.46 6.19
CA GLY A 139 -1.01 -2.28 6.61
C GLY A 139 -2.45 -2.60 6.97
N HIS A 140 -2.96 -1.91 7.99
CA HIS A 140 -4.32 -2.09 8.49
C HIS A 140 -5.14 -0.81 8.31
N GLY A 141 -6.29 -0.96 7.66
CA GLY A 141 -7.28 0.09 7.49
C GLY A 141 -8.47 -0.09 8.41
N ARG A 142 -9.03 1.02 8.89
CA ARG A 142 -10.27 1.02 9.69
C ARG A 142 -11.22 2.09 9.17
N THR A 143 -12.52 1.84 9.29
CA THR A 143 -13.55 2.77 8.82
C THR A 143 -13.53 4.10 9.57
N GLY A 144 -13.56 5.19 8.80
CA GLY A 144 -14.01 6.52 9.22
C GLY A 144 -15.50 6.75 8.91
N SER A 145 -15.91 8.02 8.88
CA SER A 145 -17.24 8.45 8.39
C SER A 145 -17.16 8.83 6.91
N GLY A 146 -17.86 8.14 6.01
CA GLY A 146 -17.82 8.43 4.57
C GLY A 146 -17.94 7.20 3.68
N ASP A 147 -17.29 7.23 2.50
CA ASP A 147 -17.15 6.06 1.62
C ASP A 147 -16.22 5.03 2.26
N VAL A 148 -16.87 4.11 2.95
CA VAL A 148 -16.29 3.15 3.89
C VAL A 148 -15.15 2.32 3.28
N VAL A 149 -15.22 1.97 2.00
CA VAL A 149 -14.19 1.10 1.37
C VAL A 149 -12.98 1.92 0.94
N ALA A 150 -13.22 3.11 0.37
CA ALA A 150 -12.16 4.04 -0.04
C ALA A 150 -11.28 4.45 1.14
N ASP A 151 -11.92 4.89 2.23
CA ASP A 151 -11.23 5.35 3.44
C ASP A 151 -10.41 4.23 4.07
N VAL A 152 -10.97 3.01 4.12
CA VAL A 152 -10.27 1.85 4.68
C VAL A 152 -9.09 1.46 3.81
N PHE A 153 -9.26 1.42 2.49
CA PHE A 153 -8.17 1.11 1.56
C PHE A 153 -7.03 2.12 1.72
N LYS A 154 -7.36 3.42 1.68
CA LYS A 154 -6.40 4.50 1.85
C LYS A 154 -5.67 4.42 3.19
N SER A 155 -6.40 4.27 4.30
CA SER A 155 -5.82 4.11 5.63
C SER A 155 -4.90 2.89 5.73
N ALA A 156 -5.23 1.79 5.05
CA ALA A 156 -4.38 0.60 5.05
C ALA A 156 -3.10 0.81 4.24
N VAL A 157 -3.17 1.51 3.10
CA VAL A 157 -1.98 1.88 2.31
C VAL A 157 -1.07 2.82 3.11
N GLU A 158 -1.62 3.83 3.78
CA GLU A 158 -0.88 4.75 4.64
C GLU A 158 -0.21 4.02 5.81
N ASP A 159 -0.93 3.10 6.45
CA ASP A 159 -0.36 2.28 7.53
C ASP A 159 0.77 1.37 7.01
N LEU A 160 0.57 0.71 5.86
CA LEU A 160 1.59 -0.13 5.22
C LEU A 160 2.86 0.69 4.92
N ALA A 161 2.69 1.87 4.34
CA ALA A 161 3.80 2.72 3.97
C ALA A 161 4.55 3.27 5.20
N ARG A 162 3.83 3.61 6.29
CA ARG A 162 4.45 3.97 7.58
C ARG A 162 5.24 2.82 8.18
N GLN A 163 4.67 1.62 8.18
CA GLN A 163 5.36 0.42 8.67
C GLN A 163 6.62 0.11 7.85
N LEU A 164 6.55 0.28 6.52
CA LEU A 164 7.70 0.14 5.63
C LEU A 164 8.81 1.15 5.96
N ALA A 165 8.46 2.44 6.10
CA ALA A 165 9.44 3.48 6.40
C ALA A 165 10.13 3.29 7.76
N ALA A 166 9.42 2.71 8.73
CA ALA A 166 9.94 2.35 10.05
C ALA A 166 10.57 0.95 10.12
N HIS A 167 10.61 0.21 9.01
CA HIS A 167 11.04 -1.19 9.04
C HIS A 167 12.55 -1.30 9.36
N PRO A 168 12.98 -2.09 10.36
CA PRO A 168 14.38 -2.16 10.77
C PRO A 168 15.36 -2.55 9.67
N LEU A 169 14.94 -3.45 8.76
CA LEU A 169 15.79 -3.83 7.62
C LEU A 169 15.94 -2.72 6.59
N LEU A 170 14.97 -1.82 6.47
CA LEU A 170 15.10 -0.63 5.62
C LEU A 170 15.99 0.39 6.32
N ALA A 171 15.76 0.62 7.62
CA ALA A 171 16.56 1.54 8.43
C ALA A 171 18.02 1.09 8.63
N GLY A 172 18.34 -0.20 8.49
CA GLY A 172 19.72 -0.71 8.57
C GLY A 172 20.50 -0.58 7.25
N LEU A 173 19.87 -0.15 6.17
CA LEU A 173 20.51 0.08 4.87
C LEU A 173 21.04 1.51 4.71
N PHE A 174 20.63 2.43 5.60
CA PHE A 174 20.92 3.86 5.59
C PHE A 174 21.38 4.29 6.98
#